data_AF-A0A8T4F4N1-F1
#
_entry.id   AF-A0A8T4F4N1-F1
#
_cell.length_a   1.000
_cell.length_b   1.000
_cell.length_c   1.000
_cell.angle_alpha   90.00
_cell.angle_beta   90.00
_cell.angle_gamma   90.00
#
_symmetry.space_group_name_H-M   'P 1'
#
loop_
_entity.id
_entity.type
_entity.pdbx_description
1 polymer ?
#
loop_
_entity_poly.entity_id
_entity_poly.type
_entity_poly.pdbx_seq_one_letter_code
_entity_poly.pdbx_strand_id
1 'polypeptide(L)'
;MGGIWPGGVIKAGPEFIREDGSIGMKFGWWRGVPGQLRITGRRIDGTAAPLRADIPTGYGDRGFQATGVYFPAAGCWQITGSVGSARLTFVTYVIKLAA
;
A
#
# COMPACT_ATOMS: atom_id res chain seq x y z
N MET A 1 -7.72 4.91 7.11
CA MET A 1 -6.47 4.31 6.59
C MET A 1 -5.32 5.19 7.06
N GLY A 2 -4.23 4.62 7.58
CA GLY A 2 -3.03 5.34 8.01
C GLY A 2 -1.80 4.92 7.18
N GLY A 3 -0.83 5.82 7.03
CA GLY A 3 0.39 5.57 6.23
C GLY A 3 0.49 6.39 4.94
N ILE A 4 -0.55 7.17 4.59
CA ILE A 4 -0.43 8.19 3.55
C ILE A 4 0.26 9.41 4.15
N TRP A 5 1.37 9.81 3.54
CA TRP A 5 2.13 11.01 3.91
C TRP A 5 1.41 12.29 3.45
N PRO A 6 1.78 13.46 4.00
CA PRO A 6 1.17 14.74 3.59
C PRO A 6 1.11 14.90 2.07
N GLY A 7 -0.06 15.31 1.57
CA GLY A 7 -0.29 15.50 0.13
C GLY A 7 -0.35 14.22 -0.70
N GLY A 8 -0.39 13.03 -0.08
CA GLY A 8 -0.44 11.76 -0.83
C GLY A 8 0.91 11.29 -1.35
N VAL A 9 2.02 11.92 -0.93
CA VAL A 9 3.36 11.70 -1.48
C VAL A 9 4.25 10.90 -0.53
N ILE A 10 4.53 9.66 -0.87
CA ILE A 10 5.53 8.83 -0.19
C ILE A 10 6.91 9.19 -0.73
N LYS A 11 7.80 9.71 0.13
CA LYS A 11 9.20 9.97 -0.22
C LYS A 11 10.10 8.90 0.39
N ALA A 12 10.32 7.83 -0.35
CA ALA A 12 11.09 6.68 0.12
C ALA A 12 12.60 6.99 0.09
N GLY A 13 13.21 7.09 1.28
CA GLY A 13 14.66 7.03 1.42
C GLY A 13 15.22 5.63 1.14
N PRO A 14 16.57 5.49 1.08
CA PRO A 14 17.23 4.22 0.81
C PRO A 14 16.79 3.06 1.72
N GLU A 15 16.44 3.34 2.97
CA GLU A 15 15.98 2.37 3.97
C GLU A 15 14.64 1.69 3.63
N PHE A 16 13.85 2.29 2.74
CA PHE A 16 12.58 1.72 2.27
C PHE A 16 12.74 0.90 0.99
N ILE A 17 13.94 0.88 0.40
CA ILE A 17 14.24 0.12 -0.82
C ILE A 17 14.68 -1.29 -0.41
N ARG A 18 14.01 -2.30 -0.96
CA ARG A 18 14.33 -3.72 -0.76
C ARG A 18 15.44 -4.16 -1.71
N GLU A 19 16.05 -5.30 -1.41
CA GLU A 19 17.10 -5.91 -2.25
C GLU A 19 16.63 -6.15 -3.69
N ASP A 20 15.34 -6.44 -3.89
CA ASP A 20 14.70 -6.60 -5.21
C ASP A 20 14.37 -5.27 -5.90
N GLY A 21 14.76 -4.13 -5.32
CA GLY A 21 14.53 -2.79 -5.83
C GLY A 21 13.12 -2.21 -5.55
N SER A 22 12.23 -3.00 -4.96
CA SER A 22 10.89 -2.55 -4.59
C SER A 22 10.91 -1.57 -3.42
N ILE A 23 9.90 -0.70 -3.37
CA ILE A 23 9.72 0.30 -2.32
C ILE A 23 8.70 -0.24 -1.33
N GLY A 24 9.15 -0.60 -0.12
CA GLY A 24 8.28 -1.16 0.92
C GLY A 24 7.74 -0.10 1.86
N MET A 25 6.42 -0.06 2.06
CA MET A 25 5.77 0.87 2.99
C MET A 25 4.75 0.17 3.88
N LYS A 26 4.60 0.63 5.13
CA LYS A 26 3.58 0.12 6.06
C LYS A 26 2.27 0.88 5.91
N PHE A 27 1.19 0.14 5.69
CA PHE A 27 -0.16 0.68 5.51
C PHE A 27 -1.07 0.12 6.60
N GLY A 28 -1.73 1.02 7.33
CA GLY A 28 -2.70 0.69 8.37
C GLY A 28 -4.13 0.75 7.83
N TRP A 29 -4.85 -0.36 7.91
CA TRP A 29 -6.24 -0.45 7.45
C TRP A 29 -7.18 -0.54 8.64
N TRP A 30 -8.26 0.24 8.63
CA TRP A 30 -9.33 0.12 9.61
C TRP A 30 -10.53 -0.52 8.93
N ARG A 31 -10.80 -1.78 9.25
CA ARG A 31 -11.90 -2.57 8.67
C ARG A 31 -13.18 -2.32 9.47
N GLY A 32 -14.14 -1.63 8.88
CA GLY A 32 -15.46 -1.37 9.49
C GLY A 32 -16.43 -2.55 9.40
N VAL A 33 -16.12 -3.56 8.58
CA VAL A 33 -16.93 -4.77 8.37
C VAL A 33 -16.07 -6.02 8.60
N PRO A 34 -16.65 -7.16 8.98
CA PRO A 34 -15.90 -8.37 9.28
C PRO A 34 -15.43 -9.04 7.99
N GLY A 35 -14.20 -9.56 8.00
CA GLY A 35 -13.71 -10.42 6.95
C GLY A 35 -12.25 -10.20 6.59
N GLN A 36 -11.79 -10.95 5.59
CA GLN A 36 -10.40 -10.89 5.14
C GLN A 36 -10.14 -9.67 4.26
N LEU A 37 -9.07 -8.94 4.59
CA LEU A 37 -8.58 -7.84 3.78
C LEU A 37 -7.92 -8.37 2.52
N ARG A 38 -8.26 -7.77 1.38
CA ARG A 38 -7.50 -7.89 0.13
C ARG A 38 -6.99 -6.51 -0.26
N ILE A 39 -5.77 -6.45 -0.75
CA ILE A 39 -5.15 -5.23 -1.26
C ILE A 39 -4.69 -5.49 -2.68
N THR A 40 -5.06 -4.61 -3.58
CA THR A 40 -4.56 -4.59 -4.96
C THR A 40 -4.07 -3.18 -5.27
N GLY A 41 -3.19 -3.07 -6.27
CA GLY A 41 -2.87 -1.75 -6.80
C GLY A 41 -2.13 -1.83 -8.11
N ARG A 42 -2.31 -0.78 -8.90
CA ARG A 42 -1.73 -0.62 -10.23
C ARG A 42 -1.12 0.76 -10.37
N ARG A 43 -0.08 0.84 -11.20
CA ARG A 43 0.45 2.12 -11.65
C ARG A 43 -0.53 2.75 -12.63
N ILE A 44 -0.71 4.07 -12.54
CA ILE A 44 -1.66 4.81 -13.38
C ILE A 44 -1.00 5.93 -14.21
N ASP A 45 0.29 6.18 -14.00
CA ASP A 45 1.09 7.15 -14.74
C ASP A 45 2.17 6.49 -15.63
N GLY A 46 2.08 5.17 -15.83
CA GLY A 46 3.04 4.43 -16.65
C GLY A 46 2.94 2.92 -16.47
N THR A 47 3.84 2.20 -17.10
CA THR A 47 3.90 0.73 -17.03
C THR A 47 4.69 0.26 -15.82
N ALA A 48 4.11 -0.67 -15.07
CA ALA A 48 4.78 -1.46 -14.03
C ALA A 48 3.93 -2.70 -13.72
N ALA A 49 4.55 -3.71 -13.11
CA ALA A 49 3.80 -4.82 -12.51
C ALA A 49 2.86 -4.30 -11.40
N PRO A 50 1.76 -5.00 -11.06
CA PRO A 50 0.95 -4.64 -9.90
C PRO A 50 1.78 -4.60 -8.61
N LEU A 51 1.36 -3.79 -7.64
CA LEU A 51 2.01 -3.80 -6.33
C LEU A 51 1.77 -5.14 -5.63
N ARG A 52 2.71 -5.53 -4.77
CA ARG A 52 2.55 -6.70 -3.88
C ARG A 52 2.10 -6.24 -2.51
N ALA A 53 1.20 -6.99 -1.89
CA ALA A 53 0.78 -6.77 -0.51
C ALA A 53 1.12 -7.98 0.36
N ASP A 54 1.64 -7.71 1.55
CA ASP A 54 1.78 -8.67 2.63
C ASP A 54 0.73 -8.34 3.71
N ILE A 55 -0.16 -9.28 3.97
CA ILE A 55 -1.35 -9.11 4.80
C ILE A 55 -1.30 -10.15 5.92
N PRO A 56 -0.68 -9.83 7.07
CA PRO A 56 -0.50 -10.78 8.15
C PRO A 56 -1.85 -11.16 8.80
N THR A 57 -1.92 -12.38 9.30
CA THR A 57 -3.02 -12.86 10.15
C THR A 57 -2.88 -12.30 11.58
N GLY A 58 -3.83 -12.62 12.47
CA GLY A 58 -3.75 -12.26 13.90
C GLY A 58 -4.41 -10.93 14.32
N TYR A 59 -4.97 -10.17 13.38
CA TYR A 59 -5.68 -8.90 13.64
C TYR A 59 -7.21 -9.07 13.79
N GLY A 60 -7.70 -10.29 14.06
CA GLY A 60 -9.13 -10.59 14.09
C GLY A 60 -9.83 -10.38 12.73
N ASP A 61 -11.15 -10.27 12.76
CA ASP A 61 -11.99 -10.09 11.57
C ASP A 61 -12.39 -8.63 11.30
N ARG A 62 -12.26 -7.73 12.28
CA ARG A 62 -12.59 -6.29 12.20
C ARG A 62 -11.49 -5.42 12.81
N GLY A 63 -11.62 -4.10 12.65
CA GLY A 63 -10.74 -3.13 13.29
C GLY A 63 -9.42 -2.93 12.54
N PHE A 64 -8.39 -2.51 13.28
CA PHE A 64 -7.08 -2.20 12.71
C PHE A 64 -6.34 -3.45 12.19
N GLN A 65 -5.67 -3.33 11.05
CA GLN A 65 -4.72 -4.32 10.53
C GLN A 65 -3.56 -3.62 9.82
N ALA A 66 -2.33 -3.88 10.30
CA ALA A 66 -1.11 -3.39 9.65
C ALA A 66 -0.71 -4.33 8.50
N THR A 67 -0.26 -3.75 7.39
CA THR A 67 0.13 -4.47 6.16
C THR A 67 1.41 -3.90 5.57
N GLY A 68 2.14 -4.73 4.82
CA GLY A 68 3.23 -4.29 3.97
C GLY A 68 2.76 -4.10 2.54
N VAL A 69 3.06 -2.95 1.93
CA VAL A 69 2.78 -2.65 0.51
C VAL A 69 4.09 -2.41 -0.20
N TYR A 70 4.32 -3.10 -1.31
CA TYR A 70 5.58 -3.09 -2.04
C TYR A 70 5.35 -2.61 -3.46
N PHE A 71 5.84 -1.41 -3.76
CA PHE A 71 5.74 -0.80 -5.08
C PHE A 71 6.95 -1.22 -5.92
N PRO A 72 6.78 -1.83 -7.10
CA PRO A 72 7.89 -2.23 -7.95
C PRO A 72 8.61 -1.04 -8.59
N ALA A 73 7.98 0.15 -8.63
CA ALA A 73 8.55 1.36 -9.20
C ALA A 73 8.00 2.61 -8.52
N ALA A 74 8.74 3.72 -8.61
CA ALA A 74 8.24 5.06 -8.33
C ALA A 74 7.13 5.45 -9.35
N GLY A 75 6.23 6.34 -8.96
CA GLY A 75 5.10 6.78 -9.78
C GLY A 75 3.79 6.93 -9.00
N CYS A 76 2.71 7.22 -9.72
CA CYS A 76 1.35 7.29 -9.20
C CYS A 76 0.72 5.90 -9.14
N TRP A 77 0.25 5.51 -7.97
CA TRP A 77 -0.35 4.20 -7.70
C TRP A 77 -1.77 4.34 -7.21
N GLN A 78 -2.72 3.72 -7.91
CA GLN A 78 -4.08 3.53 -7.41
C GLN A 78 -4.11 2.23 -6.60
N ILE A 79 -4.48 2.33 -5.32
CA ILE A 79 -4.52 1.22 -4.38
C ILE A 79 -5.96 1.01 -3.93
N THR A 80 -6.40 -0.24 -3.90
CA THR A 80 -7.73 -0.61 -3.40
C THR A 80 -7.61 -1.67 -2.33
N GLY A 81 -8.11 -1.35 -1.13
CA GLY A 81 -8.37 -2.32 -0.08
C GLY A 81 -9.84 -2.71 -0.07
N SER A 82 -10.13 -4.00 0.14
CA SER A 82 -11.50 -4.51 0.17
C SER A 82 -11.72 -5.57 1.23
N VAL A 83 -12.91 -5.57 1.83
CA VAL A 83 -13.42 -6.63 2.71
C VAL A 83 -14.88 -6.91 2.30
N GLY A 84 -15.15 -8.08 1.74
CA GLY A 84 -16.45 -8.37 1.14
C GLY A 84 -16.81 -7.36 0.04
N SER A 85 -17.95 -6.69 0.16
CA SER A 85 -18.38 -5.61 -0.75
C SER A 85 -17.83 -4.23 -0.39
N ALA A 86 -17.31 -4.04 0.82
CA ALA A 86 -16.74 -2.76 1.24
C ALA A 86 -15.38 -2.54 0.58
N ARG A 87 -15.17 -1.34 0.04
CA ARG A 87 -13.95 -0.95 -0.70
C ARG A 87 -13.50 0.45 -0.31
N LEU A 88 -12.19 0.63 -0.26
CA LEU A 88 -11.55 1.94 -0.17
C LEU A 88 -10.47 2.02 -1.24
N THR A 89 -10.57 3.03 -2.10
CA THR A 89 -9.61 3.29 -3.17
C THR A 89 -9.02 4.69 -3.01
N PHE A 90 -7.71 4.80 -3.18
CA PHE A 90 -7.01 6.09 -3.16
C PHE A 90 -5.80 6.02 -4.08
N VAL A 91 -5.21 7.19 -4.34
CA VAL A 91 -3.98 7.33 -5.11
C VAL A 91 -2.87 7.84 -4.20
N THR A 92 -1.67 7.29 -4.36
CA THR A 92 -0.46 7.84 -3.75
C THR A 92 0.61 8.02 -4.82
N TYR A 93 1.38 9.10 -4.71
CA TYR A 93 2.57 9.32 -5.52
C TYR A 93 3.80 8.86 -4.74
N VAL A 94 4.60 7.98 -5.33
CA VAL A 94 5.78 7.38 -4.71
C VAL A 94 7.02 7.92 -5.41
N ILE A 95 7.93 8.52 -4.65
CA ILE A 95 9.23 8.97 -5.13
C ILE A 95 10.35 8.28 -4.35
N LYS A 96 11.49 8.04 -5.00
CA LYS A 96 12.74 7.64 -4.35
C LYS A 96 13.54 8.90 -4.09
N LEU A 97 13.98 9.12 -2.85
CA LEU A 97 14.95 10.15 -2.54
C LEU A 97 16.34 9.61 -2.88
N ALA A 98 17.19 10.49 -3.43
CA ALA A 98 18.61 10.16 -3.59
C ALA A 98 19.23 9.94 -2.21
N ALA A 99 20.25 9.08 -2.16
CA ALA A 99 21.13 8.94 -1.00
C ALA A 99 22.00 10.19 -0.84
#